data_AF-A0A842TCB6-F1
#
_entry.id   AF-A0A842TCB6-F1
#
_cell.length_a   1.000
_cell.length_b   1.000
_cell.length_c   1.000
_cell.angle_alpha   90.00
_cell.angle_beta   90.00
_cell.angle_gamma   90.00
#
_symmetry.space_group_name_H-M   'P 1'
#
loop_
_entity.id
_entity.type
_entity.pdbx_description
1 polymer ?
#
loop_
_entity_poly.entity_id
_entity_poly.type
_entity_poly.pdbx_seq_one_letter_code
_entity_poly.pdbx_strand_id
1 'polypeptide(L)' 'MVADFTGHRGGVYYEAGFAMGLEIPVIRTCKADDFDDLHFDTEHYYHLKWDEPDDLREKLQTHIEATIPISNRSQ' A
#
# COMPACT_ATOMS: atom_id res chain seq x y z
N MET A 1 3.41 5.33 -4.68
CA MET A 1 4.32 4.58 -3.79
C MET A 1 3.61 3.31 -3.33
N VAL A 2 4.33 2.21 -3.20
CA VAL A 2 3.83 0.99 -2.53
C VAL A 2 4.55 0.88 -1.19
N ALA A 3 3.81 0.69 -0.10
CA ALA A 3 4.33 0.56 1.25
C ALA A 3 3.83 -0.74 1.88
N ASP A 4 4.76 -1.63 2.24
CA ASP A 4 4.43 -2.92 2.85
C ASP A 4 4.62 -2.85 4.38
N PHE A 5 3.53 -3.07 5.10
CA PHE A 5 3.46 -2.94 6.56
C PHE A 5 3.80 -4.24 7.29
N THR A 6 4.16 -5.30 6.56
CA THR A 6 4.56 -6.58 7.15
C THR A 6 5.79 -6.41 8.07
N GLY A 7 5.72 -6.97 9.27
CA GLY A 7 6.67 -6.85 10.36
C GLY A 7 6.59 -5.52 11.12
N HIS A 8 5.57 -4.70 10.89
CA HIS A 8 5.28 -3.46 11.63
C HIS A 8 6.49 -2.53 11.83
N ARG A 9 7.33 -2.37 10.81
CA ARG A 9 8.56 -1.59 10.92
C ARG A 9 8.26 -0.09 10.99
N GLY A 10 8.65 0.58 12.08
CA GLY A 10 8.41 2.02 12.27
C GLY A 10 8.80 2.92 11.08
N GLY A 11 9.84 2.55 10.33
CA GLY A 11 10.27 3.27 9.13
C GLY A 11 9.20 3.35 8.03
N VAL A 12 8.41 2.29 7.81
CA VAL A 12 7.41 2.29 6.73
C VAL A 12 6.26 3.24 7.02
N TYR A 13 5.88 3.38 8.30
CA TYR A 13 4.87 4.35 8.74
C TYR A 13 5.33 5.79 8.47
N TYR A 14 6.60 6.09 8.75
CA TYR A 14 7.20 7.40 8.50
C TYR A 14 7.24 7.72 6.99
N GLU A 15 7.73 6.80 6.17
CA GLU A 15 7.82 6.99 4.72
C GLU A 15 6.43 7.11 4.07
N ALA A 16 5.47 6.29 4.49
CA ALA A 16 4.08 6.38 4.02
C ALA A 16 3.44 7.73 4.40
N GLY A 17 3.64 8.19 5.64
CA GLY A 17 3.21 9.51 6.10
C GLY A 17 3.85 10.63 5.29
N PHE A 18 5.15 10.54 5.03
CA PHE A 18 5.88 11.53 4.25
C PHE A 18 5.38 11.61 2.80
N ALA A 19 5.17 10.47 2.13
CA ALA A 19 4.63 10.42 0.79
C ALA A 19 3.22 11.02 0.70
N MET A 20 2.35 10.74 1.68
CA MET A 20 1.03 11.38 1.77
C MET A 20 1.14 12.91 1.92
N GLY A 21 2.08 13.40 2.73
CA GLY A 21 2.34 14.83 2.88
C GLY A 21 2.83 15.52 1.60
N LEU A 22 3.39 14.75 0.66
CA LEU A 22 3.80 15.21 -0.67
C LEU A 22 2.73 14.98 -1.75
N GLU A 23 1.50 14.63 -1.37
CA GLU A 23 0.40 14.30 -2.28
C GLU A 23 0.72 13.12 -3.23
N ILE A 24 1.66 12.25 -2.85
CA ILE A 24 1.99 11.04 -3.60
C ILE A 24 1.00 9.94 -3.19
N PRO A 25 0.26 9.32 -4.12
CA PRO A 25 -0.62 8.20 -3.81
C PRO A 25 0.15 7.03 -3.18
N VAL A 26 -0.34 6.52 -2.05
CA VAL A 26 0.25 5.39 -1.31
C VAL A 26 -0.69 4.19 -1.37
N ILE A 27 -0.22 3.11 -1.99
CA ILE A 27 -0.84 1.78 -1.92
C ILE A 27 -0.21 1.06 -0.73
N ARG A 28 -1.01 0.71 0.26
CA ARG A 28 -0.55 0.02 1.47
C ARG A 28 -0.82 -1.47 1.32
N THR A 29 0.16 -2.30 1.65
CA THR A 29 0.05 -3.77 1.61
C THR A 29 0.43 -4.35 2.96
N CYS A 30 -0.13 -5.51 3.32
CA CYS A 30 0.28 -6.24 4.50
C CYS A 30 -0.01 -7.73 4.32
N LYS A 31 0.92 -8.59 4.75
CA LYS A 31 0.73 -10.03 4.70
C LYS A 31 -0.41 -10.45 5.62
N ALA A 32 -1.20 -11.43 5.20
CA ALA A 32 -2.42 -11.82 5.88
C ALA A 32 -2.20 -12.25 7.34
N ASP A 33 -1.12 -13.00 7.59
CA ASP A 33 -0.74 -13.51 8.92
C ASP A 33 -0.22 -12.42 9.87
N ASP A 34 0.02 -11.22 9.37
CA ASP A 34 0.54 -10.06 10.12
C ASP A 34 -0.45 -8.88 10.09
N PHE A 35 -1.64 -9.10 9.51
CA PHE A 35 -2.62 -8.05 9.28
C PHE A 35 -3.35 -7.63 10.55
N ASP A 36 -3.61 -8.58 11.45
CA ASP A 36 -4.40 -8.34 12.66
C ASP A 36 -3.62 -7.55 13.72
N ASP A 37 -2.30 -7.46 13.58
CA ASP A 37 -1.38 -6.71 14.44
C ASP A 37 -1.09 -5.29 13.92
N LEU A 38 -1.79 -4.84 12.86
CA LEU A 38 -1.62 -3.49 12.30
C LEU A 38 -1.86 -2.40 13.34
N HIS A 39 -1.00 -1.36 13.31
CA HIS A 39 -1.11 -0.26 14.26
C HIS A 39 -2.39 0.54 14.02
N PHE A 40 -3.08 0.93 15.10
CA PHE A 40 -4.37 1.63 15.05
C PHE A 40 -4.32 2.96 14.27
N ASP A 41 -3.16 3.64 14.24
CA ASP A 41 -2.93 4.84 13.42
C ASP A 41 -3.06 4.59 11.91
N THR A 42 -3.06 3.32 11.49
CA THR A 42 -3.15 2.93 10.07
C THR A 42 -4.32 2.03 9.76
N GLU A 43 -4.93 1.38 10.75
CA GLU A 43 -6.01 0.39 10.56
C GLU A 43 -7.21 0.93 9.78
N HIS A 44 -7.47 2.23 9.88
CA HIS A 44 -8.58 2.91 9.21
C HIS A 44 -8.31 3.17 7.71
N TYR A 45 -7.06 3.03 7.26
CA TYR A 45 -6.73 3.05 5.84
C TYR A 45 -6.90 1.66 5.24
N TYR A 46 -7.38 1.61 4.00
CA TYR A 46 -7.37 0.37 3.23
C TYR A 46 -5.94 -0.15 3.08
N HIS A 47 -5.73 -1.39 3.53
CA HIS A 47 -4.53 -2.18 3.30
C HIS A 47 -4.90 -3.35 2.40
N LEU A 48 -4.15 -3.50 1.31
CA LEU A 48 -4.23 -4.66 0.44
C LEU A 48 -3.64 -5.85 1.19
N LYS A 49 -4.53 -6.69 1.74
CA LYS A 49 -4.20 -7.93 2.43
C LYS A 49 -3.79 -9.00 1.39
N TRP A 50 -2.63 -9.63 1.58
CA TRP A 50 -2.10 -10.63 0.65
C TRP A 50 -1.54 -11.87 1.37
N ASP A 51 -1.63 -13.04 0.73
CA ASP A 51 -1.19 -14.32 1.34
C ASP A 51 0.15 -14.80 0.76
N GLU A 52 0.23 -14.88 -0.56
CA GLU A 52 1.41 -15.33 -1.32
C GLU A 52 1.89 -14.23 -2.28
N PRO A 53 3.17 -14.25 -2.73
CA PRO A 53 3.70 -13.24 -3.63
C PRO A 53 2.92 -13.08 -4.95
N ASP A 54 2.37 -14.17 -5.49
CA ASP A 54 1.57 -14.13 -6.71
C ASP A 54 0.22 -13.43 -6.50
N ASP A 55 -0.42 -13.63 -5.35
CA ASP A 55 -1.64 -12.94 -4.95
C ASP A 55 -1.40 -11.43 -4.77
N LEU A 56 -0.29 -11.06 -4.12
CA LEU A 56 0.13 -9.66 -4.01
C LEU A 56 0.30 -9.02 -5.40
N ARG A 57 0.96 -9.73 -6.33
CA ARG A 57 1.16 -9.26 -7.71
C ARG A 57 -0.17 -8.98 -8.41
N GLU A 58 -1.10 -9.94 -8.38
CA GLU A 58 -2.40 -9.83 -9.05
C GLU A 58 -3.25 -8.69 -8.46
N LYS A 59 -3.32 -8.61 -7.13
CA LYS A 59 -4.07 -7.55 -6.44
C LYS A 59 -3.46 -6.17 -6.68
N LEU A 60 -2.13 -6.04 -6.66
CA LEU A 60 -1.46 -4.78 -6.96
C LEU A 60 -1.71 -4.33 -8.39
N GLN A 61 -1.61 -5.24 -9.36
CA GLN A 61 -1.90 -4.94 -10.76
C GLN A 61 -3.33 -4.40 -10.90
N THR A 62 -4.30 -5.14 -10.36
CA THR A 62 -5.73 -4.76 -10.39
C THR A 62 -5.95 -3.39 -9.75
N HIS A 63 -5.35 -3.15 -8.59
CA HIS A 63 -5.51 -1.88 -7.87
C HIS A 63 -4.88 -0.71 -8.64
N ILE A 64 -3.69 -0.88 -9.20
CA ILE A 64 -2.99 0.16 -9.98
C ILE A 64 -3.81 0.51 -11.23
N GLU A 65 -4.26 -0.50 -11.98
CA GLU A 65 -5.07 -0.30 -13.18
C GLU A 65 -6.39 0.43 -12.88
N ALA A 66 -6.99 0.18 -11.72
CA ALA A 66 -8.25 0.80 -11.31
C ALA A 66 -8.09 2.22 -10.72
N THR A 67 -6.95 2.53 -10.09
CA THR A 67 -6.81 3.74 -9.25
C THR A 67 -5.80 4.75 -9.76
N ILE A 68 -4.83 4.32 -10.56
CA ILE A 68 -3.82 5.21 -11.13
C ILE A 68 -4.22 5.49 -12.57
N PRO A 69 -4.76 6.69 -12.88
CA PRO A 69 -5.02 7.05 -14.26
C PRO A 69 -3.70 7.00 -15.03
N ILE A 70 -3.69 6.24 -16.13
CA ILE A 70 -2.59 6.29 -17.09
C ILE A 70 -2.57 7.71 -17.61
N SER A 71 -1.67 8.54 -17.08
CA SER A 71 -1.43 9.85 -17.64
C SER A 71 -0.77 9.63 -18.99
N ASN A 72 -1.58 9.67 -20.06
CA ASN A 72 -1.08 9.95 -21.39
C ASN A 72 -0.46 11.35 -21.33
N ARG A 73 0.82 11.42 -20.95
CA ARG A 73 1.64 12.62 -21.17
C ARG A 73 1.96 12.68 -22.65
N SER A 74 0.98 13.14 -23.40
CA SER A 74 1.11 13.62 -24.77
C SER A 74 -0.01 14.64 -24.95
N GLN A 75 0.27 15.88 -24.57
CA GLN A 75 0.13 17.11 -25.37
C GLN A 75 1.03 18.19 -24.76
#